data_AF-A0A517THR2-F1
#
_entry.id   AF-A0A517THR2-F1
#
_cell.length_a   1.000
_cell.length_b   1.000
_cell.length_c   1.000
_cell.angle_alpha   90.00
_cell.angle_beta   90.00
_cell.angle_gamma   90.00
#
_symmetry.space_group_name_H-M   'P 1'
#
loop_
_entity.id
_entity.type
_entity.pdbx_description
1 polymer ?
#
loop_
_entity_poly.entity_id
_entity_poly.type
_entity_poly.pdbx_seq_one_letter_code
_entity_poly.pdbx_strand_id
1 'polypeptide(L)'
;MIGHVDADCFYVSAERVRHGKLRGVPVGVLGNHGACIIAKSYEMKAAGVGTGMPIWDAVPVCPEGVYVKRDFRWYETLSRMMLGIVKELSPRVEFYSIDESFFVAREASLDAAARLQQAILRRVGVPASIGLAPTKTLAKLISDSSKPFGYGVVATEHERRQLLEGLPVTEITGIAKRSAKKLAAYGITTCDQFAAADRALIRRLLTKTGEELWWELNGTPCKPVVIAKPRNQFIARGGSIGRATRDPIRVEAFVVRNAERLVEALDHYQLACEQVTLDLHFSDAPGRAQRACLHGGHCEPDVIRQAALWLLEQLWQPRAGSVRYMHVIAGRLTDRSVRQRGLFDADSGEIKSPEKLAAVADVQQLINDRIGRFALRSGSTLPLTDVHADPANDYDICDIYGKSCF
;
A
#
# COMPACT_ATOMS: atom_id res chain seq x y z
N MET A 1 -1.14 -17.72 20.69
CA MET A 1 -1.48 -16.28 20.70
C MET A 1 -0.87 -15.61 19.48
N ILE A 2 -1.54 -14.59 18.96
CA ILE A 2 -1.10 -13.74 17.86
C ILE A 2 -0.68 -12.39 18.43
N GLY A 3 0.44 -11.88 17.93
CA GLY A 3 0.87 -10.51 18.17
C GLY A 3 0.69 -9.63 16.94
N HIS A 4 0.42 -8.36 17.17
CA HIS A 4 0.37 -7.30 16.19
C HIS A 4 1.28 -6.15 16.66
N VAL A 5 2.14 -5.67 15.77
CA VAL A 5 2.96 -4.47 15.97
C VAL A 5 2.54 -3.45 14.94
N ASP A 6 2.30 -2.22 15.37
CA ASP A 6 1.91 -1.10 14.52
C ASP A 6 2.70 0.15 14.93
N ALA A 7 3.48 0.71 14.00
CA ALA A 7 4.29 1.88 14.27
C ALA A 7 3.45 3.18 14.26
N ASP A 8 3.48 3.92 15.37
CA ASP A 8 2.63 5.09 15.54
C ASP A 8 3.06 6.23 14.60
N CYS A 9 2.10 6.79 13.85
CA CYS A 9 2.35 7.87 12.90
C CYS A 9 3.59 7.62 12.03
N PHE A 10 3.76 6.38 11.53
CA PHE A 10 5.05 5.84 11.09
C PHE A 10 5.93 6.77 10.26
N TYR A 11 5.43 7.37 9.17
CA TYR A 11 6.26 8.25 8.34
C TYR A 11 6.73 9.49 9.11
N VAL A 12 5.90 10.08 9.97
CA VAL A 12 6.33 11.20 10.81
C VAL A 12 7.37 10.75 11.83
N SER A 13 7.15 9.59 12.44
CA SER A 13 8.11 9.01 13.38
C SER A 13 9.46 8.73 12.69
N ALA A 14 9.45 8.23 11.45
CA ALA A 14 10.64 8.04 10.64
C ALA A 14 11.39 9.35 10.37
N GLU A 15 10.68 10.43 10.06
CA GLU A 15 11.29 11.76 9.91
C GLU A 15 11.89 12.25 11.23
N ARG A 16 11.22 12.00 12.37
CA ARG A 16 11.73 12.35 13.71
C ARG A 16 12.98 11.56 14.12
N VAL A 17 13.24 10.39 13.52
CA VAL A 17 14.49 9.65 13.74
C VAL A 17 15.69 10.39 13.14
N ARG A 18 15.56 10.92 11.91
CA ARG A 18 16.66 11.65 11.24
C ARG A 18 16.66 13.16 11.51
N HIS A 19 15.54 13.72 11.97
CA HIS A 19 15.38 15.14 12.26
C HIS A 19 14.82 15.36 13.67
N GLY A 20 15.71 15.40 14.67
CA GLY A 20 15.32 15.54 16.09
C GLY A 20 14.49 16.80 16.41
N LYS A 21 14.63 17.87 15.61
CA LYS A 21 13.86 19.12 15.74
C LYS A 21 12.36 18.96 15.46
N LEU A 22 11.94 17.86 14.85
CA LEU A 22 10.53 17.56 14.54
C LEU A 22 9.75 16.93 15.70
N ARG A 23 10.42 16.64 16.83
CA ARG A 23 9.78 16.07 18.02
C ARG A 23 8.93 17.14 18.72
N GLY A 24 7.67 16.80 19.03
CA GLY A 24 6.72 17.72 19.66
C GLY A 24 6.17 18.82 18.75
N VAL A 25 6.52 18.79 17.46
CA VAL A 25 6.02 19.73 16.45
C VAL A 25 4.91 19.06 15.63
N PRO A 26 3.85 19.78 15.22
CA PRO A 26 2.88 19.27 14.26
C PRO A 26 3.56 19.02 12.91
N VAL A 27 3.65 17.76 12.50
CA VAL A 27 4.28 17.36 11.24
C VAL A 27 3.31 16.61 10.35
N GLY A 28 3.32 16.93 9.07
CA GLY A 28 2.59 16.24 8.01
C GLY A 28 3.54 15.76 6.91
N VAL A 29 3.46 14.48 6.56
CA VAL A 29 4.22 13.89 5.44
C VAL A 29 3.35 13.94 4.18
N LEU A 30 3.92 14.48 3.11
CA LEU A 30 3.26 14.66 1.82
C LEU A 30 3.48 13.44 0.90
N GLY A 31 2.41 13.06 0.19
CA GLY A 31 2.37 11.95 -0.77
C GLY A 31 3.00 12.25 -2.13
N ASN A 32 2.63 11.46 -3.15
CA ASN A 32 3.11 11.66 -4.54
C ASN A 32 2.93 13.11 -4.96
N HIS A 33 3.95 13.70 -5.58
CA HIS A 33 3.94 15.07 -6.08
C HIS A 33 3.67 16.15 -5.00
N GLY A 34 3.81 15.82 -3.71
CA GLY A 34 3.64 16.78 -2.62
C GLY A 34 2.21 17.28 -2.40
N ALA A 35 1.21 16.59 -2.97
CA ALA A 35 -0.14 17.16 -3.09
C ALA A 35 -1.03 16.99 -1.86
N CYS A 36 -0.87 15.91 -1.09
CA CYS A 36 -1.75 15.59 0.03
C CYS A 36 -1.02 14.94 1.21
N ILE A 37 -1.60 15.05 2.40
CA ILE A 37 -1.10 14.49 3.65
C ILE A 37 -1.31 12.97 3.65
N ILE A 38 -0.23 12.19 3.65
CA ILE A 38 -0.28 10.71 3.72
C ILE A 38 -0.03 10.17 5.13
N ALA A 39 0.64 10.94 5.98
CA ALA A 39 0.77 10.68 7.41
C ALA A 39 0.85 12.01 8.16
N LYS A 40 0.46 11.98 9.43
CA LYS A 40 0.43 13.17 10.29
C LYS A 40 0.72 12.78 11.72
N SER A 41 1.37 13.68 12.43
CA SER A 41 1.61 13.62 13.87
C SER A 41 0.29 13.67 14.65
N TYR A 42 0.30 13.24 15.92
CA TYR A 42 -0.89 13.34 16.77
C TYR A 42 -1.27 14.81 17.03
N GLU A 43 -0.27 15.69 17.13
CA GLU A 43 -0.40 17.14 17.28
C GLU A 43 -1.16 17.72 16.06
N MET A 44 -0.73 17.36 14.84
CA MET A 44 -1.40 17.79 13.61
C MET A 44 -2.78 17.15 13.41
N LYS A 45 -2.99 15.92 13.90
CA LYS A 45 -4.32 15.29 13.94
C LYS A 45 -5.26 16.07 14.87
N ALA A 46 -4.78 16.50 16.04
CA ALA A 46 -5.54 17.29 17.00
C ALA A 46 -5.93 18.67 16.45
N ALA A 47 -5.10 19.26 15.59
CA ALA A 47 -5.42 20.48 14.85
C ALA A 47 -6.53 20.30 13.78
N GLY A 48 -6.93 19.06 13.47
CA GLY A 48 -8.03 18.77 12.54
C GLY A 48 -7.60 18.38 11.11
N VAL A 49 -6.29 18.28 10.84
CA VAL A 49 -5.79 17.84 9.53
C VAL A 49 -6.13 16.36 9.30
N GLY A 50 -6.75 16.05 8.16
CA GLY A 50 -7.13 14.68 7.78
C GLY A 50 -6.06 13.94 6.97
N THR A 51 -6.10 12.60 6.96
CA THR A 51 -5.32 11.83 5.96
C THR A 51 -5.99 12.00 4.59
N GLY A 52 -5.20 12.21 3.54
CA GLY A 52 -5.67 12.50 2.19
C GLY A 52 -6.06 13.96 1.96
N MET A 53 -6.04 14.80 3.00
CA MET A 53 -6.29 16.24 2.88
C MET A 53 -5.21 16.88 1.98
N PRO A 54 -5.59 17.67 0.97
CA PRO A 54 -4.63 18.41 0.16
C PRO A 54 -3.83 19.43 0.98
N ILE A 55 -2.60 19.70 0.58
CA ILE A 55 -1.72 20.62 1.34
C ILE A 55 -2.30 22.03 1.45
N TRP A 56 -2.93 22.54 0.39
CA TRP A 56 -3.54 23.88 0.40
C TRP A 56 -4.76 23.98 1.33
N ASP A 57 -5.41 22.86 1.65
CA ASP A 57 -6.48 22.79 2.65
C ASP A 57 -5.91 22.57 4.06
N ALA A 58 -4.80 21.83 4.17
CA ALA A 58 -4.16 21.51 5.44
C ALA A 58 -3.42 22.71 6.06
N VAL A 59 -2.79 23.56 5.25
CA VAL A 59 -2.02 24.73 5.72
C VAL A 59 -2.88 25.73 6.50
N PRO A 60 -4.08 26.13 6.02
CA PRO A 60 -4.98 26.98 6.81
C PRO A 60 -5.47 26.33 8.11
N VAL A 61 -5.58 24.99 8.15
CA VAL A 61 -6.04 24.24 9.34
C VAL A 61 -4.96 24.14 10.41
N CYS A 62 -3.69 24.02 10.02
CA CYS A 62 -2.54 23.94 10.93
C CYS A 62 -1.39 24.84 10.42
N PRO A 63 -1.51 26.18 10.58
CA PRO A 63 -0.53 27.13 10.05
C PRO A 63 0.89 26.97 10.61
N GLU A 64 1.01 26.47 11.83
CA GLU A 64 2.26 26.16 12.52
C GLU A 64 2.89 24.81 12.09
N GLY A 65 2.19 24.06 11.23
CA GLY A 65 2.59 22.74 10.79
C GLY A 65 3.85 22.73 9.92
N VAL A 66 4.70 21.72 10.14
CA VAL A 66 5.85 21.43 9.27
C VAL A 66 5.47 20.34 8.28
N TYR A 67 5.56 20.65 6.98
CA TYR A 67 5.23 19.74 5.91
C TYR A 67 6.49 19.21 5.23
N VAL A 68 6.65 17.90 5.22
CA VAL A 68 7.84 17.22 4.67
C VAL A 68 7.44 16.30 3.54
N LYS A 69 8.24 16.25 2.48
CA LYS A 69 8.04 15.26 1.42
C LYS A 69 8.43 13.88 1.93
N ARG A 70 7.72 12.86 1.45
CA ARG A 70 8.02 11.46 1.77
C ARG A 70 9.42 11.03 1.30
N ASP A 71 9.97 10.03 1.99
CA ASP A 71 11.15 9.28 1.58
C ASP A 71 10.95 7.79 1.83
N PHE A 72 10.42 7.07 0.84
CA PHE A 72 10.11 5.65 1.02
C PHE A 72 11.33 4.75 1.15
N ARG A 73 12.50 5.16 0.66
CA ARG A 73 13.74 4.38 0.87
C ARG A 73 14.09 4.40 2.35
N TRP A 74 14.07 5.59 2.94
CA TRP A 74 14.27 5.75 4.38
C TRP A 74 13.22 5.00 5.20
N TYR A 75 11.94 5.10 4.81
CA TYR A 75 10.85 4.41 5.52
C TYR A 75 10.98 2.89 5.43
N GLU A 76 11.40 2.35 4.29
CA GLU A 76 11.68 0.93 4.13
C GLU A 76 12.83 0.48 5.02
N THR A 77 13.92 1.26 5.15
CA THR A 77 15.03 0.91 6.05
C THR A 77 14.54 0.70 7.48
N LEU A 78 13.78 1.66 8.04
CA LEU A 78 13.25 1.55 9.40
C LEU A 78 12.21 0.42 9.53
N SER A 79 11.36 0.24 8.53
CA SER A 79 10.40 -0.85 8.46
C SER A 79 11.07 -2.22 8.53
N ARG A 80 12.14 -2.43 7.75
CA ARG A 80 12.91 -3.68 7.74
C ARG A 80 13.66 -3.90 9.05
N MET A 81 14.17 -2.84 9.68
CA MET A 81 14.77 -2.93 11.02
C MET A 81 13.73 -3.37 12.06
N MET A 82 12.55 -2.76 12.07
CA MET A 82 11.44 -3.15 12.95
C MET A 82 11.03 -4.61 12.72
N LEU A 83 10.85 -5.01 11.46
CA LEU A 83 10.54 -6.39 11.09
C LEU A 83 11.62 -7.38 11.57
N GLY A 84 12.90 -6.99 11.51
CA GLY A 84 14.02 -7.77 12.04
C GLY A 84 13.90 -8.03 13.54
N ILE A 85 13.54 -7.01 14.33
CA ILE A 85 13.34 -7.13 15.78
C ILE A 85 12.19 -8.11 16.08
N VAL A 86 11.08 -8.04 15.34
CA VAL A 86 9.96 -8.97 15.52
C VAL A 86 10.38 -10.40 15.17
N LYS A 87 11.20 -10.58 14.13
CA LYS A 87 11.74 -11.89 13.71
C LYS A 87 12.68 -12.54 14.73
N GLU A 88 13.38 -11.76 15.54
CA GLU A 88 14.19 -12.29 16.65
C GLU A 88 13.32 -12.96 17.73
N LEU A 89 12.10 -12.46 17.94
CA LEU A 89 11.16 -13.01 18.93
C LEU A 89 10.29 -14.14 18.39
N SER A 90 9.97 -14.11 17.10
CA SER A 90 9.15 -15.13 16.46
C SER A 90 9.66 -15.45 15.05
N PRO A 91 9.89 -16.74 14.71
CA PRO A 91 10.21 -17.12 13.34
C PRO A 91 9.01 -17.03 12.39
N ARG A 92 7.78 -16.83 12.91
CA ARG A 92 6.55 -16.76 12.11
C ARG A 92 6.02 -15.33 12.12
N VAL A 93 6.51 -14.52 11.20
CA VAL A 93 6.13 -13.11 11.03
C VAL A 93 5.56 -12.88 9.64
N GLU A 94 4.42 -12.21 9.60
CA GLU A 94 3.77 -11.68 8.40
C GLU A 94 4.09 -10.19 8.28
N PHE A 95 4.72 -9.81 7.17
CA PHE A 95 4.96 -8.40 6.85
C PHE A 95 3.68 -7.81 6.24
N TYR A 96 2.84 -7.20 7.08
CA TYR A 96 1.47 -6.84 6.71
C TYR A 96 1.43 -5.53 5.92
N SER A 97 2.03 -4.48 6.44
CA SER A 97 2.23 -3.21 5.73
C SER A 97 3.65 -2.71 6.02
N ILE A 98 3.99 -1.50 5.57
CA ILE A 98 5.31 -0.92 5.87
C ILE A 98 5.49 -0.63 7.38
N ASP A 99 4.40 -0.37 8.09
CA ASP A 99 4.35 0.00 9.49
C ASP A 99 3.76 -1.08 10.40
N GLU A 100 3.22 -2.15 9.83
CA GLU A 100 2.52 -3.20 10.59
C GLU A 100 3.06 -4.61 10.31
N SER A 101 3.08 -5.44 11.35
CA SER A 101 3.35 -6.86 11.22
C SER A 101 2.52 -7.70 12.18
N PHE A 102 2.16 -8.90 11.74
CA PHE A 102 1.58 -9.93 12.61
C PHE A 102 2.61 -11.00 12.89
N PHE A 103 2.58 -11.59 14.07
CA PHE A 103 3.49 -12.68 14.43
C PHE A 103 2.83 -13.70 15.35
N VAL A 104 3.38 -14.91 15.40
CA VAL A 104 2.97 -15.91 16.40
C VAL A 104 3.77 -15.67 17.68
N ALA A 105 3.09 -15.24 18.74
CA ALA A 105 3.72 -14.96 20.02
C ALA A 105 3.93 -16.25 20.83
N ARG A 106 5.17 -16.47 21.30
CA ARG A 106 5.52 -17.57 22.22
C ARG A 106 5.06 -17.27 23.65
N GLU A 107 5.21 -16.02 24.05
CA GLU A 107 4.79 -15.49 25.34
C GLU A 107 3.75 -14.39 25.09
N ALA A 108 2.64 -14.44 25.84
CA ALA A 108 1.55 -13.47 25.72
C ALA A 108 1.32 -12.77 27.07
N SER A 109 2.30 -11.97 27.48
CA SER A 109 2.30 -11.20 28.72
C SER A 109 2.48 -9.71 28.41
N LEU A 110 2.03 -8.85 29.33
CA LEU A 110 2.26 -7.39 29.23
C LEU A 110 3.76 -7.08 29.22
N ASP A 111 4.55 -7.83 29.97
CA ASP A 111 6.00 -7.70 30.05
C ASP A 111 6.69 -8.06 28.71
N ALA A 112 6.25 -9.11 28.03
CA ALA A 112 6.72 -9.44 26.68
C ALA A 112 6.39 -8.33 25.66
N ALA A 113 5.16 -7.79 25.72
CA ALA A 113 4.77 -6.68 24.85
C ALA A 113 5.60 -5.42 25.13
N ALA A 114 5.79 -5.07 26.41
CA ALA A 114 6.61 -3.94 26.83
C ALA A 114 8.07 -4.09 26.37
N ARG A 115 8.67 -5.27 26.52
CA ARG A 115 10.04 -5.54 26.05
C ARG A 115 10.19 -5.32 24.55
N LEU A 116 9.25 -5.83 23.74
CA LEU A 116 9.26 -5.65 22.30
C LEU A 116 9.11 -4.17 21.93
N GLN A 117 8.15 -3.46 22.54
CA GLN A 117 7.96 -2.03 22.30
C GLN A 117 9.23 -1.23 22.60
N GLN A 118 9.86 -1.48 23.76
CA GLN A 118 11.10 -0.82 24.16
C GLN A 118 12.30 -1.21 23.30
N ALA A 119 12.33 -2.43 22.76
CA ALA A 119 13.36 -2.86 21.80
C ALA A 119 13.23 -2.08 20.48
N ILE A 120 12.01 -1.95 19.94
CA ILE A 120 11.74 -1.17 18.73
C ILE A 120 12.11 0.30 18.95
N LEU A 121 11.64 0.92 20.04
CA LEU A 121 11.96 2.31 20.33
C LEU A 121 13.47 2.54 20.45
N ARG A 122 14.20 1.69 21.19
CA ARG A 122 15.65 1.87 21.40
C ARG A 122 16.48 1.63 20.14
N ARG A 123 16.12 0.66 19.31
CA ARG A 123 16.93 0.24 18.16
C ARG A 123 16.55 0.92 16.84
N VAL A 124 15.28 1.29 16.68
CA VAL A 124 14.74 1.92 15.46
C VAL A 124 14.45 3.41 15.69
N GLY A 125 14.15 3.81 16.94
CA GLY A 125 13.77 5.20 17.26
C GLY A 125 12.30 5.52 16.99
N VAL A 126 11.50 4.52 16.64
CA VAL A 126 10.09 4.68 16.26
C VAL A 126 9.18 4.15 17.39
N PRO A 127 8.20 4.93 17.89
CA PRO A 127 7.19 4.42 18.80
C PRO A 127 6.27 3.43 18.07
N ALA A 128 5.90 2.35 18.75
CA ALA A 128 4.97 1.37 18.23
C ALA A 128 3.96 0.95 19.29
N SER A 129 2.74 0.67 18.87
CA SER A 129 1.70 0.08 19.70
C SER A 129 1.63 -1.43 19.45
N ILE A 130 1.43 -2.22 20.50
CA ILE A 130 1.52 -3.69 20.44
C ILE A 130 0.29 -4.35 21.03
N GLY A 131 -0.28 -5.31 20.31
CA GLY A 131 -1.43 -6.08 20.76
C GLY A 131 -1.17 -7.57 20.74
N LEU A 132 -1.50 -8.26 21.82
CA LEU A 132 -1.41 -9.72 21.91
C LEU A 132 -2.81 -10.29 22.17
N ALA A 133 -3.32 -11.17 21.30
CA ALA A 133 -4.65 -11.76 21.45
C ALA A 133 -4.76 -13.16 20.82
N PRO A 134 -5.86 -13.91 20.96
CA PRO A 134 -5.98 -15.25 20.39
C PRO A 134 -6.09 -15.24 18.86
N THR A 135 -6.56 -14.13 18.27
CA THR A 135 -6.85 -13.99 16.83
C THR A 135 -6.19 -12.74 16.25
N LYS A 136 -6.01 -12.67 14.92
CA LYS A 136 -5.40 -11.50 14.26
C LYS A 136 -6.26 -10.25 14.46
N THR A 137 -7.57 -10.41 14.35
CA THR A 137 -8.52 -9.29 14.46
C THR A 137 -8.50 -8.69 15.86
N LEU A 138 -8.51 -9.53 16.91
CA LEU A 138 -8.41 -9.05 18.29
C LEU A 138 -7.03 -8.43 18.58
N ALA A 139 -5.94 -9.00 18.05
CA ALA A 139 -4.59 -8.48 18.26
C ALA A 139 -4.42 -7.09 17.65
N LYS A 140 -4.96 -6.87 16.43
CA LYS A 140 -5.00 -5.54 15.82
C LYS A 140 -5.90 -4.59 16.62
N LEU A 141 -7.11 -5.02 16.99
CA LEU A 141 -8.05 -4.20 17.74
C LEU A 141 -7.46 -3.68 19.07
N ILE A 142 -6.86 -4.55 19.89
CA ILE A 142 -6.26 -4.11 21.16
C ILE A 142 -5.07 -3.18 20.93
N SER A 143 -4.25 -3.41 19.88
CA SER A 143 -3.12 -2.52 19.57
C SER A 143 -3.59 -1.13 19.12
N ASP A 144 -4.66 -1.06 18.32
CA ASP A 144 -5.23 0.20 17.84
C ASP A 144 -5.88 0.98 18.99
N SER A 145 -6.62 0.30 19.87
CA SER A 145 -7.19 0.88 21.09
C SER A 145 -6.14 1.33 22.11
N SER A 146 -4.91 0.83 22.00
CA SER A 146 -3.80 1.19 22.90
C SER A 146 -2.97 2.37 22.38
N LYS A 147 -3.24 2.90 21.17
CA LYS A 147 -2.50 4.04 20.61
C LYS A 147 -2.78 5.33 21.42
N PRO A 148 -1.77 6.21 21.61
CA PRO A 148 -0.38 6.12 21.15
C PRO A 148 0.56 5.40 22.13
N PHE A 149 1.59 4.73 21.59
CA PHE A 149 2.69 4.10 22.30
C PHE A 149 2.25 3.20 23.45
N GLY A 150 1.12 2.51 23.30
CA GLY A 150 0.60 1.58 24.30
C GLY A 150 0.74 0.13 23.89
N TYR A 151 0.47 -0.76 24.83
CA TYR A 151 0.41 -2.19 24.58
C TYR A 151 -0.66 -2.87 25.42
N GLY A 152 -1.23 -3.95 24.89
CA GLY A 152 -2.30 -4.68 25.56
C GLY A 152 -2.30 -6.17 25.25
N VAL A 153 -2.88 -6.93 26.17
CA VAL A 153 -3.06 -8.38 26.07
C VAL A 153 -4.53 -8.70 26.30
N VAL A 154 -5.09 -9.56 25.44
CA VAL A 154 -6.41 -10.17 25.63
C VAL A 154 -6.20 -11.67 25.68
N ALA A 155 -6.20 -12.28 26.86
CA ALA A 155 -6.01 -13.73 27.02
C ALA A 155 -7.28 -14.45 27.49
N THR A 156 -8.17 -13.74 28.15
CA THR A 156 -9.38 -14.27 28.79
C THR A 156 -10.66 -13.75 28.15
N GLU A 157 -11.77 -14.47 28.37
CA GLU A 157 -13.10 -14.02 27.96
C GLU A 157 -13.50 -12.68 28.61
N HIS A 158 -13.05 -12.43 29.84
CA HIS A 158 -13.31 -11.17 30.53
C HIS A 158 -12.61 -9.98 29.86
N GLU A 159 -11.30 -10.10 29.60
CA GLU A 159 -10.54 -9.07 28.88
C GLU A 159 -11.09 -8.85 27.46
N ARG A 160 -11.54 -9.93 26.80
CA ARG A 160 -12.18 -9.83 25.49
C ARG A 160 -13.46 -8.99 25.57
N ARG A 161 -14.36 -9.26 26.51
CA ARG A 161 -15.59 -8.48 26.69
C ARG A 161 -15.28 -7.01 26.99
N GLN A 162 -14.32 -6.76 27.87
CA GLN A 162 -13.90 -5.41 28.24
C GLN A 162 -13.37 -4.62 27.02
N LEU A 163 -12.60 -5.25 26.13
CA LEU A 163 -12.12 -4.60 24.91
C LEU A 163 -13.26 -4.21 23.96
N LEU A 164 -14.29 -5.05 23.87
CA LEU A 164 -15.37 -4.87 22.89
C LEU A 164 -16.46 -3.90 23.37
N GLU A 165 -16.60 -3.75 24.69
CA GLU A 165 -17.69 -3.00 25.32
C GLU A 165 -17.76 -1.55 24.85
N GLY A 166 -18.85 -1.20 24.16
CA GLY A 166 -19.13 0.18 23.73
C GLY A 166 -18.25 0.69 22.59
N LEU A 167 -17.23 -0.07 22.17
CA LEU A 167 -16.33 0.31 21.09
C LEU A 167 -17.09 0.33 19.75
N PRO A 168 -16.99 1.38 18.92
CA PRO A 168 -17.71 1.44 17.65
C PRO A 168 -17.35 0.27 16.72
N VAL A 169 -18.35 -0.29 16.05
CA VAL A 169 -18.16 -1.43 15.13
C VAL A 169 -17.20 -1.12 13.96
N THR A 170 -16.98 0.16 13.67
CA THR A 170 -16.02 0.65 12.67
C THR A 170 -14.56 0.50 13.08
N GLU A 171 -14.27 0.25 14.37
CA GLU A 171 -12.92 -0.05 14.85
C GLU A 171 -12.48 -1.46 14.45
N ILE A 172 -13.41 -2.34 14.08
CA ILE A 172 -13.08 -3.67 13.57
C ILE A 172 -12.46 -3.53 12.18
N THR A 173 -11.19 -3.92 12.05
CA THR A 173 -10.49 -3.93 10.76
C THR A 173 -11.26 -4.79 9.74
N GLY A 174 -11.70 -4.16 8.66
CA GLY A 174 -12.57 -4.75 7.62
C GLY A 174 -14.03 -4.27 7.64
N ILE A 175 -14.45 -3.51 8.66
CA ILE A 175 -15.77 -2.89 8.73
C ILE A 175 -15.66 -1.38 8.49
N ALA A 176 -15.80 -0.99 7.21
CA ALA A 176 -15.86 0.42 6.83
C ALA A 176 -17.31 0.97 6.83
N LYS A 177 -17.45 2.27 6.53
CA LYS A 177 -18.73 3.03 6.51
C LYS A 177 -19.91 2.29 5.84
N ARG A 178 -19.67 1.61 4.71
CA ARG A 178 -20.73 0.87 4.00
C ARG A 178 -21.20 -0.36 4.78
N SER A 179 -20.29 -1.14 5.33
CA SER A 179 -20.60 -2.31 6.16
C SER A 179 -21.25 -1.89 7.47
N ALA A 180 -20.72 -0.86 8.13
CA ALA A 180 -21.29 -0.29 9.34
C ALA A 180 -22.73 0.20 9.13
N LYS A 181 -23.02 0.86 7.99
CA LYS A 181 -24.40 1.27 7.66
C LYS A 181 -25.37 0.08 7.53
N LYS A 182 -24.92 -1.04 6.97
CA LYS A 182 -25.75 -2.26 6.88
C LYS A 182 -26.03 -2.86 8.26
N LEU A 183 -25.03 -2.88 9.14
CA LEU A 183 -25.14 -3.40 10.51
C LEU A 183 -26.03 -2.51 11.39
N ALA A 184 -25.90 -1.20 11.26
CA ALA A 184 -26.70 -0.23 12.02
C ALA A 184 -28.21 -0.37 11.78
N ALA A 185 -28.62 -0.80 10.57
CA ALA A 185 -30.03 -1.09 10.27
C ALA A 185 -30.61 -2.26 11.09
N TYR A 186 -29.77 -3.04 11.76
CA TYR A 186 -30.13 -4.15 12.65
C TYR A 186 -29.75 -3.85 14.11
N GLY A 187 -29.48 -2.59 14.46
CA GLY A 187 -29.12 -2.18 15.82
C GLY A 187 -27.70 -2.58 16.24
N ILE A 188 -26.84 -3.00 15.30
CA ILE A 188 -25.45 -3.37 15.56
C ILE A 188 -24.56 -2.17 15.24
N THR A 189 -24.16 -1.44 16.27
CA THR A 189 -23.31 -0.24 16.19
C THR A 189 -22.00 -0.37 16.96
N THR A 190 -21.90 -1.34 17.87
CA THR A 190 -20.68 -1.60 18.67
C THR A 190 -20.08 -2.98 18.43
N CYS A 191 -18.83 -3.15 18.83
CA CYS A 191 -18.07 -4.39 18.71
C CYS A 191 -18.67 -5.53 19.55
N ASP A 192 -19.13 -5.24 20.76
CA ASP A 192 -19.79 -6.22 21.62
C ASP A 192 -21.13 -6.69 21.02
N GLN A 193 -21.93 -5.78 20.46
CA GLN A 193 -23.16 -6.11 19.74
C GLN A 193 -22.86 -6.97 18.50
N PHE A 194 -21.79 -6.65 17.76
CA PHE A 194 -21.38 -7.46 16.62
C PHE A 194 -20.98 -8.87 17.02
N ALA A 195 -20.22 -9.01 18.12
CA ALA A 195 -19.80 -10.32 18.63
C ALA A 195 -20.97 -11.14 19.19
N ALA A 196 -22.00 -10.49 19.76
CA ALA A 196 -23.21 -11.12 20.28
C ALA A 196 -24.30 -11.40 19.23
N ALA A 197 -24.21 -10.78 18.05
CA ALA A 197 -25.19 -10.94 16.99
C ALA A 197 -25.27 -12.39 16.47
N ASP A 198 -26.43 -12.77 15.93
CA ASP A 198 -26.58 -14.05 15.25
C ASP A 198 -25.59 -14.16 14.07
N ARG A 199 -24.78 -15.21 14.10
CA ARG A 199 -23.76 -15.48 13.08
C ARG A 199 -24.36 -15.59 11.68
N ALA A 200 -25.53 -16.21 11.53
CA ALA A 200 -26.16 -16.37 10.22
C ALA A 200 -26.60 -15.01 9.63
N LEU A 201 -27.12 -14.11 10.47
CA LEU A 201 -27.36 -12.72 10.11
C LEU A 201 -26.07 -12.02 9.64
N ILE A 202 -24.97 -12.12 10.39
CA ILE A 202 -23.69 -11.49 10.00
C ILE A 202 -23.21 -12.01 8.65
N ARG A 203 -23.23 -13.33 8.42
CA ARG A 203 -22.89 -13.93 7.14
C ARG A 203 -23.78 -13.41 6.01
N ARG A 204 -25.08 -13.24 6.23
CA ARG A 204 -26.01 -12.69 5.24
C ARG A 204 -25.67 -11.24 4.88
N LEU A 205 -25.32 -10.41 5.86
CA LEU A 205 -25.07 -8.98 5.65
C LEU A 205 -23.69 -8.69 5.05
N LEU A 206 -22.68 -9.43 5.50
CA LEU A 206 -21.26 -9.16 5.27
C LEU A 206 -20.53 -10.32 4.58
N THR A 207 -21.25 -11.33 4.08
CA THR A 207 -20.73 -12.52 3.40
C THR A 207 -19.82 -13.38 4.29
N LYS A 208 -19.04 -14.28 3.68
CA LYS A 208 -18.04 -15.12 4.36
C LYS A 208 -17.05 -14.27 5.17
N THR A 209 -16.59 -13.14 4.62
CA THR A 209 -15.59 -12.30 5.29
C THR A 209 -16.11 -11.73 6.61
N GLY A 210 -17.38 -11.34 6.68
CA GLY A 210 -17.97 -10.89 7.95
C GLY A 210 -18.15 -11.99 8.97
N GLU A 211 -18.50 -13.21 8.53
CA GLU A 211 -18.53 -14.37 9.43
C GLU A 211 -17.14 -14.70 10.00
N GLU A 212 -16.09 -14.60 9.19
CA GLU A 212 -14.71 -14.77 9.69
C GLU A 212 -14.36 -13.72 10.75
N LEU A 213 -14.77 -12.46 10.58
CA LEU A 213 -14.57 -11.41 11.60
C LEU A 213 -15.35 -11.72 12.88
N TRP A 214 -16.56 -12.28 12.76
CA TRP A 214 -17.37 -12.69 13.91
C TRP A 214 -16.69 -13.80 14.71
N TRP A 215 -16.14 -14.82 14.03
CA TRP A 215 -15.36 -15.87 14.68
C TRP A 215 -14.10 -15.31 15.34
N GLU A 216 -13.37 -14.46 14.64
CA GLU A 216 -12.14 -13.85 15.15
C GLU A 216 -12.39 -13.00 16.41
N LEU A 217 -13.47 -12.21 16.44
CA LEU A 217 -13.85 -11.41 17.61
C LEU A 217 -14.35 -12.25 18.78
N ASN A 218 -14.87 -13.44 18.52
CA ASN A 218 -15.25 -14.42 19.53
C ASN A 218 -14.12 -15.38 19.91
N GLY A 219 -12.87 -15.05 19.55
CA GLY A 219 -11.67 -15.76 19.99
C GLY A 219 -11.33 -17.00 19.15
N THR A 220 -12.11 -17.33 18.12
CA THR A 220 -11.86 -18.45 17.22
C THR A 220 -11.00 -18.00 16.03
N PRO A 221 -9.76 -18.47 15.89
CA PRO A 221 -8.90 -18.05 14.77
C PRO A 221 -9.41 -18.58 13.43
N CYS A 222 -9.60 -17.68 12.47
CA CYS A 222 -9.95 -17.97 11.07
C CYS A 222 -8.92 -17.40 10.10
N LYS A 223 -8.10 -16.43 10.54
CA LYS A 223 -7.11 -15.74 9.70
C LYS A 223 -5.70 -16.11 10.18
N PRO A 224 -4.97 -17.00 9.49
CA PRO A 224 -3.62 -17.38 9.89
C PRO A 224 -2.61 -16.24 9.66
N VAL A 225 -1.50 -16.28 10.38
CA VAL A 225 -0.31 -15.46 10.09
C VAL A 225 0.34 -15.99 8.81
N VAL A 226 0.39 -15.15 7.79
CA VAL A 226 0.87 -15.47 6.44
C VAL A 226 2.36 -15.15 6.33
N ILE A 227 3.18 -16.19 6.47
CA ILE A 227 4.66 -16.06 6.42
C ILE A 227 5.21 -15.96 4.99
N ALA A 228 4.45 -16.44 4.00
CA ALA A 228 4.82 -16.40 2.60
C ALA A 228 3.75 -15.63 1.83
N LYS A 229 4.14 -14.56 1.15
CA LYS A 229 3.21 -13.73 0.38
C LYS A 229 2.55 -14.59 -0.71
N PRO A 230 1.21 -14.60 -0.80
CA PRO A 230 0.53 -15.29 -1.90
C PRO A 230 0.92 -14.65 -3.23
N ARG A 231 0.85 -15.43 -4.31
CA ARG A 231 1.11 -14.93 -5.66
C ARG A 231 0.23 -13.71 -5.95
N ASN A 232 0.85 -12.65 -6.49
CA ASN A 232 0.11 -11.46 -6.91
C ASN A 232 -0.92 -11.87 -7.99
N GLN A 233 -2.17 -11.45 -7.83
CA GLN A 233 -3.20 -11.68 -8.85
C GLN A 233 -3.14 -10.63 -9.97
N PHE A 234 -2.66 -9.43 -9.63
CA PHE A 234 -2.40 -8.32 -10.53
C PHE A 234 -1.25 -7.48 -9.96
N ILE A 235 -0.59 -6.71 -10.82
CA ILE A 235 0.42 -5.72 -10.44
C ILE A 235 0.03 -4.40 -11.08
N ALA A 236 -0.06 -3.35 -10.27
CA ALA A 236 -0.42 -2.00 -10.72
C ALA A 236 0.73 -1.02 -10.47
N ARG A 237 0.91 -0.08 -11.40
CA ARG A 237 1.77 1.10 -11.24
C ARG A 237 1.05 2.34 -11.72
N GLY A 238 1.15 3.39 -10.91
CA GLY A 238 0.36 4.59 -11.11
C GLY A 238 0.24 5.41 -9.84
N GLY A 239 -0.82 6.20 -9.78
CA GLY A 239 -1.14 7.08 -8.67
C GLY A 239 -1.62 8.44 -9.16
N SER A 240 -1.50 9.45 -8.29
CA SER A 240 -1.74 10.84 -8.68
C SER A 240 -0.74 11.23 -9.75
N ILE A 241 -1.15 12.09 -10.69
CA ILE A 241 -0.24 12.74 -11.65
C ILE A 241 0.12 14.18 -11.24
N GLY A 242 -0.15 14.55 -9.99
CA GLY A 242 -0.03 15.91 -9.47
C GLY A 242 -1.27 16.74 -9.80
N ARG A 243 -1.06 17.95 -10.35
CA ARG A 243 -2.15 18.82 -10.79
C ARG A 243 -2.87 18.18 -11.98
N ALA A 244 -4.20 18.16 -11.92
CA ALA A 244 -5.00 17.60 -13.01
C ALA A 244 -4.71 18.32 -14.33
N THR A 245 -4.57 17.57 -15.43
CA THR A 245 -4.17 18.13 -16.73
C THR A 245 -4.96 17.56 -17.90
N ARG A 246 -5.11 18.39 -18.95
CA ARG A 246 -5.66 18.02 -20.26
C ARG A 246 -4.57 17.94 -21.35
N ASP A 247 -3.32 18.21 -20.99
CA ASP A 247 -2.20 18.21 -21.93
C ASP A 247 -1.91 16.78 -22.41
N PRO A 248 -2.11 16.49 -23.71
CA PRO A 248 -1.92 15.15 -24.25
C PRO A 248 -0.51 14.61 -24.06
N ILE A 249 0.48 15.49 -24.25
CA ILE A 249 1.90 15.14 -24.18
C ILE A 249 2.26 14.72 -22.75
N ARG A 250 1.74 15.45 -21.75
CA ARG A 250 2.01 15.12 -20.33
C ARG A 250 1.29 13.85 -19.87
N VAL A 251 0.05 13.62 -20.29
CA VAL A 251 -0.69 12.40 -19.93
C VAL A 251 -0.04 11.17 -20.56
N GLU A 252 0.34 11.25 -21.84
CA GLU A 252 1.09 10.20 -22.53
C GLU A 252 2.39 9.88 -21.79
N ALA A 253 3.15 10.92 -21.41
CA ALA A 253 4.38 10.75 -20.64
C ALA A 253 4.18 10.00 -19.32
N PHE A 254 3.08 10.24 -18.60
CA PHE A 254 2.75 9.48 -17.39
C PHE A 254 2.37 8.02 -17.69
N VAL A 255 1.66 7.74 -18.79
CA VAL A 255 1.35 6.37 -19.22
C VAL A 255 2.66 5.62 -19.49
N VAL A 256 3.59 6.22 -20.25
CA VAL A 256 4.90 5.62 -20.53
C VAL A 256 5.68 5.36 -19.24
N ARG A 257 5.79 6.36 -18.35
CA ARG A 257 6.48 6.21 -17.05
C ARG A 257 5.88 5.07 -16.21
N ASN A 258 4.56 4.96 -16.16
CA ASN A 258 3.90 3.91 -15.39
C ASN A 258 4.04 2.52 -16.02
N ALA A 259 4.09 2.44 -17.35
CA ALA A 259 4.40 1.20 -18.08
C ALA A 259 5.84 0.74 -17.80
N GLU A 260 6.83 1.63 -17.83
CA GLU A 260 8.23 1.31 -17.48
C GLU A 260 8.32 0.77 -16.05
N ARG A 261 7.70 1.44 -15.08
CA ARG A 261 7.64 0.97 -13.68
C ARG A 261 6.93 -0.38 -13.54
N LEU A 262 5.93 -0.66 -14.39
CA LEU A 262 5.19 -1.91 -14.38
C LEU A 262 6.07 -3.05 -14.87
N VAL A 263 6.87 -2.80 -15.91
CA VAL A 263 7.86 -3.75 -16.42
C VAL A 263 8.91 -4.07 -15.36
N GLU A 264 9.47 -3.06 -14.68
CA GLU A 264 10.40 -3.26 -13.55
C GLU A 264 9.78 -4.16 -12.46
N ALA A 265 8.50 -3.96 -12.16
CA ALA A 265 7.80 -4.77 -11.16
C ALA A 265 7.57 -6.21 -11.64
N LEU A 266 7.18 -6.41 -12.91
CA LEU A 266 7.03 -7.73 -13.51
C LEU A 266 8.35 -8.49 -13.50
N ASP A 267 9.46 -7.82 -13.83
CA ASP A 267 10.80 -8.40 -13.80
C ASP A 267 11.22 -8.78 -12.36
N HIS A 268 11.01 -7.90 -11.37
CA HIS A 268 11.29 -8.22 -9.98
C HIS A 268 10.58 -9.50 -9.51
N TYR A 269 9.30 -9.68 -9.88
CA TYR A 269 8.53 -10.87 -9.52
C TYR A 269 8.73 -12.06 -10.47
N GLN A 270 9.52 -11.91 -11.54
CA GLN A 270 9.71 -12.91 -12.60
C GLN A 270 8.39 -13.36 -13.26
N LEU A 271 7.50 -12.39 -13.49
CA LEU A 271 6.16 -12.59 -14.04
C LEU A 271 6.03 -12.00 -15.45
N ALA A 272 5.11 -12.57 -16.21
CA ALA A 272 4.57 -12.01 -17.44
C ALA A 272 3.07 -11.78 -17.29
N CYS A 273 2.47 -11.00 -18.19
CA CYS A 273 1.04 -10.69 -18.16
C CYS A 273 0.38 -10.96 -19.52
N GLU A 274 -0.85 -11.46 -19.49
CA GLU A 274 -1.68 -11.66 -20.69
C GLU A 274 -2.74 -10.55 -20.83
N GLN A 275 -2.73 -9.58 -19.93
CA GLN A 275 -3.69 -8.49 -19.91
C GLN A 275 -3.06 -7.21 -19.37
N VAL A 276 -3.27 -6.11 -20.10
CA VAL A 276 -2.92 -4.76 -19.67
C VAL A 276 -4.22 -3.97 -19.53
N THR A 277 -4.38 -3.29 -18.40
CA THR A 277 -5.51 -2.37 -18.14
C THR A 277 -4.97 -0.98 -17.90
N LEU A 278 -5.59 0.02 -18.51
CA LEU A 278 -5.38 1.44 -18.20
C LEU A 278 -6.64 1.95 -17.49
N ASP A 279 -6.46 2.52 -16.30
CA ASP A 279 -7.51 3.15 -15.50
C ASP A 279 -7.20 4.64 -15.34
N LEU A 280 -8.15 5.50 -15.71
CA LEU A 280 -8.04 6.96 -15.67
C LEU A 280 -9.12 7.55 -14.78
N HIS A 281 -8.72 8.39 -13.83
CA HIS A 281 -9.65 9.16 -13.00
C HIS A 281 -9.51 10.64 -13.33
N PHE A 282 -10.65 11.29 -13.54
CA PHE A 282 -10.71 12.69 -13.94
C PHE A 282 -11.19 13.56 -12.77
N SER A 283 -10.83 14.84 -12.78
CA SER A 283 -11.34 15.79 -11.78
C SER A 283 -12.76 16.28 -12.08
N ASP A 284 -13.17 16.22 -13.35
CA ASP A 284 -14.39 16.83 -13.88
C ASP A 284 -15.22 15.84 -14.72
N ALA A 285 -14.94 14.54 -14.61
CA ALA A 285 -15.69 13.47 -15.26
C ALA A 285 -15.60 12.16 -14.47
N PRO A 286 -16.52 11.20 -14.67
CA PRO A 286 -16.39 9.87 -14.11
C PRO A 286 -15.12 9.15 -14.58
N GLY A 287 -14.50 8.38 -13.70
CA GLY A 287 -13.36 7.53 -14.04
C GLY A 287 -13.70 6.51 -15.13
N ARG A 288 -12.70 6.13 -15.92
CA ARG A 288 -12.83 5.19 -17.05
C ARG A 288 -11.65 4.22 -17.03
N ALA A 289 -11.94 2.93 -17.23
CA ALA A 289 -10.92 1.90 -17.37
C ALA A 289 -11.21 1.04 -18.60
N GLN A 290 -10.14 0.65 -19.30
CA GLN A 290 -10.21 -0.26 -20.44
C GLN A 290 -9.05 -1.25 -20.38
N ARG A 291 -9.29 -2.46 -20.90
CA ARG A 291 -8.31 -3.55 -20.90
C ARG A 291 -8.07 -4.11 -22.29
N ALA A 292 -6.83 -4.49 -22.56
CA ALA A 292 -6.41 -5.22 -23.73
C ALA A 292 -5.92 -6.61 -23.29
N CYS A 293 -6.34 -7.66 -24.00
CA CYS A 293 -5.78 -9.00 -23.86
C CYS A 293 -4.62 -9.15 -24.85
N LEU A 294 -3.50 -9.69 -24.36
CA LEU A 294 -2.33 -9.98 -25.16
C LEU A 294 -2.33 -11.46 -25.59
N HIS A 295 -1.69 -11.75 -26.71
CA HIS A 295 -1.55 -13.12 -27.20
C HIS A 295 -0.41 -13.83 -26.47
N GLY A 296 -0.70 -14.38 -25.29
CA GLY A 296 0.28 -15.02 -24.42
C GLY A 296 0.87 -14.07 -23.38
N GLY A 297 1.81 -14.59 -22.59
CA GLY A 297 2.44 -13.85 -21.50
C GLY A 297 3.56 -12.92 -21.99
N HIS A 298 3.41 -11.62 -21.75
CA HIS A 298 4.38 -10.59 -22.09
C HIS A 298 4.95 -9.88 -20.87
N CYS A 299 6.23 -9.55 -20.95
CA CYS A 299 6.96 -8.70 -20.00
C CYS A 299 7.83 -7.66 -20.72
N GLU A 300 7.79 -7.62 -22.05
CA GLU A 300 8.60 -6.75 -22.86
C GLU A 300 8.16 -5.28 -22.72
N PRO A 301 9.11 -4.34 -22.52
CA PRO A 301 8.81 -2.92 -22.37
C PRO A 301 7.98 -2.36 -23.52
N ASP A 302 8.33 -2.68 -24.76
CA ASP A 302 7.66 -2.14 -25.95
C ASP A 302 6.22 -2.64 -26.08
N VAL A 303 5.96 -3.92 -25.81
CA VAL A 303 4.61 -4.51 -25.89
C VAL A 303 3.69 -3.87 -24.84
N ILE A 304 4.16 -3.78 -23.60
CA ILE A 304 3.36 -3.19 -22.50
C ILE A 304 3.13 -1.69 -22.75
N ARG A 305 4.15 -0.95 -23.20
CA ARG A 305 4.03 0.47 -23.54
C ARG A 305 3.03 0.67 -24.67
N GLN A 306 3.15 -0.08 -25.78
CA GLN A 306 2.28 0.06 -26.94
C GLN A 306 0.83 -0.27 -26.59
N ALA A 307 0.60 -1.34 -25.83
CA ALA A 307 -0.74 -1.69 -25.35
C ALA A 307 -1.35 -0.57 -24.48
N ALA A 308 -0.57 0.02 -23.57
CA ALA A 308 -1.03 1.11 -22.71
C ALA A 308 -1.34 2.39 -23.50
N LEU A 309 -0.53 2.74 -24.50
CA LEU A 309 -0.78 3.90 -25.37
C LEU A 309 -2.01 3.70 -26.26
N TRP A 310 -2.18 2.50 -26.84
CA TRP A 310 -3.38 2.17 -27.60
C TRP A 310 -4.65 2.26 -26.75
N LEU A 311 -4.59 1.83 -25.48
CA LEU A 311 -5.71 1.99 -24.53
C LEU A 311 -5.98 3.47 -24.21
N LEU A 312 -4.95 4.31 -24.15
CA LEU A 312 -5.09 5.75 -23.91
C LEU A 312 -5.92 6.41 -25.02
N GLU A 313 -5.61 6.11 -26.29
CA GLU A 313 -6.34 6.64 -27.46
C GLU A 313 -7.84 6.33 -27.41
N GLN A 314 -8.19 5.14 -26.91
CA GLN A 314 -9.60 4.74 -26.77
C GLN A 314 -10.31 5.38 -25.59
N LEU A 315 -9.63 5.49 -24.45
CA LEU A 315 -10.21 5.97 -23.19
C LEU A 315 -10.36 7.48 -23.15
N TRP A 316 -9.36 8.17 -23.70
CA TRP A 316 -9.18 9.61 -23.56
C TRP A 316 -9.43 10.34 -24.89
N GLN A 317 -10.57 10.03 -25.50
CA GLN A 317 -11.10 10.72 -26.68
C GLN A 317 -11.31 12.23 -26.42
N PRO A 318 -11.38 13.07 -27.47
CA PRO A 318 -11.30 14.52 -27.32
C PRO A 318 -12.38 15.02 -26.34
N ARG A 319 -11.94 15.58 -25.20
CA ARG A 319 -12.74 16.17 -24.10
C ARG A 319 -13.13 15.26 -22.92
N ALA A 320 -12.51 14.09 -22.71
CA ALA A 320 -12.91 13.19 -21.61
C ALA A 320 -12.75 13.77 -20.17
N GLY A 321 -11.95 14.81 -19.98
CA GLY A 321 -11.74 15.48 -18.69
C GLY A 321 -10.27 15.73 -18.40
N SER A 322 -9.99 16.45 -17.32
CA SER A 322 -8.63 16.65 -16.80
C SER A 322 -8.24 15.43 -15.98
N VAL A 323 -7.23 14.67 -16.44
CA VAL A 323 -6.74 13.47 -15.75
C VAL A 323 -6.11 13.88 -14.42
N ARG A 324 -6.41 13.18 -13.33
CA ARG A 324 -5.88 13.45 -11.98
C ARG A 324 -5.16 12.24 -11.38
N TYR A 325 -5.65 11.03 -11.64
CA TYR A 325 -4.99 9.77 -11.29
C TYR A 325 -5.00 8.83 -12.48
N MET A 326 -3.99 7.98 -12.58
CA MET A 326 -3.99 6.87 -13.52
C MET A 326 -3.26 5.64 -12.99
N HIS A 327 -3.62 4.47 -13.49
CA HIS A 327 -2.92 3.22 -13.25
C HIS A 327 -2.76 2.41 -14.53
N VAL A 328 -1.58 1.86 -14.75
CA VAL A 328 -1.32 0.77 -15.70
C VAL A 328 -1.24 -0.52 -14.87
N ILE A 329 -2.06 -1.51 -15.22
CA ILE A 329 -2.27 -2.71 -14.43
C ILE A 329 -2.03 -3.95 -15.29
N ALA A 330 -1.12 -4.80 -14.86
CA ALA A 330 -0.90 -6.13 -15.41
C ALA A 330 -1.82 -7.13 -14.70
N GLY A 331 -2.62 -7.86 -15.48
CA GLY A 331 -3.49 -8.95 -15.02
C GLY A 331 -3.17 -10.25 -15.73
N ARG A 332 -3.85 -11.35 -15.32
CA ARG A 332 -3.60 -12.71 -15.84
C ARG A 332 -2.10 -13.04 -15.81
N LEU A 333 -1.53 -12.95 -14.61
CA LEU A 333 -0.09 -13.09 -14.42
C LEU A 333 0.35 -14.55 -14.54
N THR A 334 1.37 -14.79 -15.35
CA THR A 334 1.98 -16.11 -15.59
C THR A 334 3.46 -16.08 -15.22
N ASP A 335 4.05 -17.24 -14.93
CA ASP A 335 5.48 -17.31 -14.65
C ASP A 335 6.25 -17.15 -15.96
N ARG A 336 7.30 -16.33 -15.94
CA ARG A 336 8.10 -16.05 -17.14
C ARG A 336 8.69 -17.31 -17.76
N SER A 337 8.95 -18.35 -16.95
CA SER A 337 9.45 -19.66 -17.38
C SER A 337 8.42 -20.51 -18.14
N VAL A 338 7.12 -20.23 -18.00
CA VAL A 338 6.02 -21.01 -18.60
C VAL A 338 5.49 -20.33 -19.87
N ARG A 339 6.23 -19.36 -20.42
CA ARG A 339 5.82 -18.63 -21.63
C ARG A 339 5.70 -19.57 -22.83
N GLN A 340 4.47 -19.83 -23.24
CA GLN A 340 4.16 -20.45 -24.53
C GLN A 340 4.43 -19.42 -25.64
N ARG A 341 5.39 -19.71 -26.52
CA ARG A 341 5.59 -18.94 -27.75
C ARG A 341 4.45 -19.23 -28.72
N GLY A 342 3.93 -18.18 -29.36
CA GLY A 342 2.98 -18.31 -30.44
C GLY A 342 3.59 -19.04 -31.63
N LEU A 343 2.74 -19.71 -32.43
CA LEU A 343 3.16 -20.42 -33.64
C LEU A 343 3.85 -19.49 -34.66
N PHE A 344 3.56 -18.19 -34.60
CA PHE A 344 4.12 -17.13 -35.46
C PHE A 344 5.12 -16.22 -34.74
N ASP A 345 5.58 -16.58 -33.53
CA ASP A 345 6.65 -15.83 -32.83
C ASP A 345 8.03 -16.08 -33.47
N ALA A 346 8.11 -16.95 -34.48
CA ALA A 346 9.28 -17.13 -35.33
C ALA A 346 9.20 -16.18 -36.56
N ASP A 347 10.25 -15.38 -36.73
CA ASP A 347 10.62 -14.68 -37.97
C ASP A 347 9.67 -13.58 -38.51
N SER A 348 9.43 -12.53 -37.72
CA SER A 348 9.17 -11.20 -38.32
C SER A 348 10.51 -10.47 -38.55
N GLY A 349 11.13 -10.73 -39.71
CA GLY A 349 12.45 -10.23 -40.13
C GLY A 349 12.64 -8.71 -40.24
N GLU A 350 11.77 -7.88 -39.65
CA GLU A 350 11.88 -6.41 -39.66
C GLU A 350 11.71 -5.74 -38.29
N ILE A 351 11.57 -6.50 -37.20
CA ILE A 351 11.57 -5.95 -35.84
C ILE A 351 12.98 -6.10 -35.27
N LYS A 352 13.62 -4.99 -34.86
CA LYS A 352 14.96 -4.94 -34.23
C LYS A 352 15.21 -6.21 -33.42
N SER A 353 16.28 -6.95 -33.74
CA SER A 353 16.54 -8.27 -33.16
C SER A 353 16.22 -8.29 -31.65
N PRO A 354 15.44 -9.27 -31.14
CA PRO A 354 15.04 -9.34 -29.73
C PRO A 354 16.23 -9.15 -28.77
N GLU A 355 17.41 -9.60 -29.18
CA GLU A 355 18.70 -9.40 -28.51
C GLU A 355 19.10 -7.92 -28.34
N LYS A 356 18.88 -7.06 -29.34
CA LYS A 356 19.18 -5.63 -29.25
C LYS A 356 18.22 -4.90 -28.30
N LEU A 357 16.94 -5.27 -28.30
CA LEU A 357 15.94 -4.68 -27.40
C LEU A 357 16.18 -5.11 -25.95
N ALA A 358 16.50 -6.39 -25.74
CA ALA A 358 16.95 -6.89 -24.44
C ALA A 358 18.22 -6.16 -23.97
N ALA A 359 19.21 -5.99 -24.85
CA ALA A 359 20.44 -5.28 -24.52
C ALA A 359 20.19 -3.81 -24.11
N VAL A 360 19.23 -3.11 -24.74
CA VAL A 360 18.87 -1.73 -24.33
C VAL A 360 18.24 -1.73 -22.93
N ALA A 361 17.33 -2.66 -22.64
CA ALA A 361 16.72 -2.78 -21.32
C ALA A 361 17.77 -3.12 -20.25
N ASP A 362 18.70 -4.04 -20.54
CA ASP A 362 19.79 -4.41 -19.64
C ASP A 362 20.73 -3.22 -19.36
N VAL A 363 21.08 -2.44 -20.38
CA VAL A 363 21.89 -1.22 -20.24
C VAL A 363 21.15 -0.16 -19.43
N GLN A 364 19.85 0.01 -19.67
CA GLN A 364 19.02 0.93 -18.90
C GLN A 364 18.99 0.52 -17.43
N GLN A 365 18.78 -0.76 -17.14
CA GLN A 365 18.78 -1.29 -15.79
C GLN A 365 20.15 -1.08 -15.11
N LEU A 366 21.25 -1.45 -15.78
CA LEU A 366 22.61 -1.28 -15.27
C LEU A 366 22.92 0.17 -14.92
N ILE A 367 22.57 1.11 -15.79
CA ILE A 367 22.78 2.54 -15.55
C ILE A 367 21.91 3.02 -14.40
N ASN A 368 20.64 2.63 -14.36
CA ASN A 368 19.71 3.05 -13.31
C ASN A 368 20.09 2.48 -11.92
N ASP A 369 20.64 1.27 -11.87
CA ASP A 369 21.12 0.66 -10.62
C ASP A 369 22.38 1.35 -10.08
N ARG A 370 23.25 1.85 -10.97
CA ARG A 370 24.51 2.52 -10.58
C ARG A 370 24.35 4.00 -10.31
N ILE A 371 23.60 4.71 -11.14
CA ILE A 371 23.49 6.18 -11.10
C ILE A 371 22.25 6.63 -10.33
N GLY A 372 21.17 5.85 -10.38
CA GLY A 372 19.88 6.18 -9.78
C GLY A 372 18.72 5.86 -10.72
N ARG A 373 17.58 5.49 -10.16
CA ARG A 373 16.39 5.14 -10.94
C ARG A 373 15.95 6.33 -11.80
N PHE A 374 15.59 6.07 -13.05
CA PHE A 374 15.24 7.07 -14.06
C PHE A 374 16.40 7.99 -14.52
N ALA A 375 17.66 7.62 -14.28
CA ALA A 375 18.81 8.29 -14.88
C ALA A 375 18.86 8.08 -16.40
N LEU A 376 18.61 6.84 -16.86
CA LEU A 376 18.25 6.52 -18.24
C LEU A 376 16.76 6.15 -18.32
N ARG A 377 16.03 6.87 -19.16
CA ARG A 377 14.57 6.75 -19.32
C ARG A 377 14.12 7.09 -20.74
N SER A 378 12.91 6.72 -21.10
CA SER A 378 12.34 7.09 -22.40
C SER A 378 12.25 8.61 -22.58
N GLY A 379 12.64 9.10 -23.77
CA GLY A 379 12.49 10.50 -24.15
C GLY A 379 11.03 10.99 -24.13
N SER A 380 10.06 10.08 -24.28
CA SER A 380 8.63 10.40 -24.14
C SER A 380 8.26 10.89 -22.74
N THR A 381 9.11 10.68 -21.73
CA THR A 381 8.91 11.16 -20.36
C THR A 381 9.50 12.54 -20.08
N LEU A 382 10.14 13.19 -21.08
CA LEU A 382 10.68 14.55 -20.97
C LEU A 382 9.68 15.60 -20.42
N PRO A 383 8.37 15.55 -20.76
CA PRO A 383 7.37 16.47 -20.19
C PRO A 383 7.19 16.37 -18.67
N LEU A 384 7.75 15.34 -18.03
CA LEU A 384 7.72 15.09 -16.59
C LEU A 384 9.01 15.51 -15.89
N THR A 385 9.75 16.47 -16.44
CA THR A 385 11.01 16.95 -15.85
C THR A 385 10.83 17.39 -14.40
N ASP A 386 9.71 18.03 -14.05
CA ASP A 386 9.37 18.41 -12.67
C ASP A 386 9.18 17.21 -11.74
N VAL A 387 8.62 16.10 -12.25
CA VAL A 387 8.45 14.86 -11.48
C VAL A 387 9.80 14.21 -11.22
N HIS A 388 10.64 14.14 -12.24
CA HIS A 388 11.96 13.51 -12.18
C HIS A 388 13.03 14.36 -11.48
N ALA A 389 12.83 15.67 -11.36
CA ALA A 389 13.71 16.54 -10.59
C ALA A 389 13.50 16.41 -9.07
N ASP A 390 12.43 15.75 -8.64
CA ASP A 390 12.10 15.55 -7.23
C ASP A 390 12.38 14.10 -6.80
N PRO A 391 13.45 13.84 -6.02
CA PRO A 391 13.86 12.50 -5.61
C PRO A 391 12.77 11.71 -4.85
N ALA A 392 11.78 12.40 -4.27
CA ALA A 392 10.64 11.76 -3.61
C ALA A 392 9.74 10.94 -4.56
N ASN A 393 9.94 11.05 -5.88
CA ASN A 393 9.21 10.31 -6.92
C ASN A 393 10.01 9.13 -7.50
N ASP A 394 11.28 8.95 -7.13
CA ASP A 394 12.14 7.88 -7.65
C ASP A 394 11.82 6.53 -7.01
N TYR A 395 11.31 6.53 -5.79
CA TYR A 395 10.98 5.32 -5.04
C TYR A 395 9.63 5.48 -4.36
N ASP A 396 8.73 4.51 -4.57
CA ASP A 396 7.33 4.58 -4.13
C ASP A 396 6.98 3.42 -3.20
N ILE A 397 5.85 3.53 -2.51
CA ILE A 397 5.38 2.49 -1.59
C ILE A 397 5.19 1.12 -2.25
N CYS A 398 4.91 1.12 -3.56
CA CYS A 398 4.73 -0.08 -4.37
C CYS A 398 6.05 -0.76 -4.74
N ASP A 399 7.18 -0.08 -4.57
CA ASP A 399 8.53 -0.62 -4.80
C ASP A 399 9.08 -1.31 -3.54
N ILE A 400 8.42 -1.15 -2.39
CA ILE A 400 8.73 -1.89 -1.17
C ILE A 400 8.15 -3.30 -1.26
N TYR A 401 9.01 -4.25 -1.61
CA TYR A 401 8.64 -5.64 -1.85
C TYR A 401 8.53 -6.48 -0.57
N GLY A 402 7.69 -7.52 -0.64
CA GLY A 402 7.50 -8.52 0.42
C GLY A 402 6.36 -8.23 1.40
N LYS A 403 5.88 -6.97 1.50
CA LYS A 403 4.69 -6.65 2.30
C LYS A 403 3.39 -7.11 1.62
N SER A 404 2.35 -7.34 2.42
CA SER A 404 0.99 -7.44 1.89
C SER A 404 0.60 -6.10 1.25
N CYS A 405 -0.05 -6.16 0.09
CA CYS A 405 -0.58 -5.00 -0.60
C CYS A 405 -2.11 -5.08 -0.52
N PHE A 406 -2.75 -4.01 -0.06
CA PHE A 406 -4.21 -3.86 0.01
C PHE A 406 -4.73 -3.09 -1.18
#